data_AF-A0A2V8XFQ1-F1
#
_entry.id   AF-A0A2V8XFQ1-F1
#
_cell.length_a   1.000
_cell.length_b   1.000
_cell.length_c   1.000
_cell.angle_alpha   90.00
_cell.angle_beta   90.00
_cell.angle_gamma   90.00
#
_symmetry.space_group_name_H-M   'P 1'
#
loop_
_entity.id
_entity.type
_entity.pdbx_description
1 polymer ?
#
loop_
_entity_poly.entity_id
_entity_poly.type
_entity_poly.pdbx_seq_one_letter_code
_entity_poly.pdbx_strand_id
1 'polypeptide(L)'
;MFHRLPQHTPFSIQVLRKGYGRNGMSAAMHRVTIMLVFTGYGYPFAPARSTVEVAGVTGPEPSIKLLGGRLSVDFVNSTASHPEMSWERLIRFLEAAQIVTTERGAQLLVLPRSDPRATETLLLKAARLSSALRKAFAAQLRKQKVATEWIESVNEILRITEGHDELVSEDSGWKIEFIAREGGLDWLLAAVARSGAEIIAEGTHARLRLCANPQCGLFFYDMSRTRRRRWCSMAVCGNRSKVAAFARKHPSARHASP
;
A
#
# COMPACT_ATOMS: atom_id res chain seq x y z
N MET A 1 -23.21 45.30 -12.08
CA MET A 1 -22.75 45.24 -10.67
C MET A 1 -22.87 43.78 -10.23
N PHE A 2 -21.78 43.01 -10.31
CA PHE A 2 -21.76 41.59 -9.98
C PHE A 2 -21.54 41.44 -8.47
N HIS A 3 -22.49 40.86 -7.75
CA HIS A 3 -22.31 40.49 -6.34
C HIS A 3 -21.63 39.12 -6.23
N ARG A 4 -20.48 39.09 -5.55
CA ARG A 4 -19.76 37.88 -5.11
C ARG A 4 -20.64 37.02 -4.21
N LEU A 5 -20.66 35.71 -4.45
CA LEU A 5 -21.09 34.71 -3.46
C LEU A 5 -20.00 34.57 -2.36
N PRO A 6 -20.37 34.43 -1.07
CA PRO A 6 -19.39 34.34 0.00
C PRO A 6 -18.77 32.94 0.11
N GLN A 7 -17.51 32.96 0.53
CA GLN A 7 -16.60 31.84 0.70
C GLN A 7 -17.00 30.97 1.90
N HIS A 8 -16.66 29.67 1.82
CA HIS A 8 -16.90 28.60 2.79
C HIS A 8 -16.86 29.02 4.28
N THR A 9 -17.90 28.65 5.03
CA THR A 9 -17.93 28.69 6.50
C THR A 9 -17.06 27.57 7.10
N PRO A 10 -16.27 27.84 8.15
CA PRO A 10 -15.52 26.78 8.84
C PRO A 10 -16.48 25.95 9.71
N PHE A 11 -16.44 24.63 9.57
CA PHE A 11 -17.14 23.69 10.46
C PHE A 11 -16.15 22.98 11.38
N SER A 12 -16.49 22.89 12.65
CA SER A 12 -15.68 22.26 13.70
C SER A 12 -16.29 20.92 14.09
N ILE A 13 -15.58 19.81 13.83
CA ILE A 13 -15.99 18.47 14.28
C ILE A 13 -15.36 18.19 15.64
N GLN A 14 -16.17 18.15 16.71
CA GLN A 14 -15.72 17.67 18.03
C GLN A 14 -16.09 16.20 18.19
N VAL A 15 -15.07 15.33 18.26
CA VAL A 15 -15.25 13.90 18.54
C VAL A 15 -15.02 13.66 20.04
N LEU A 16 -16.11 13.45 20.79
CA LEU A 16 -16.03 13.04 22.21
C LEU A 16 -15.74 11.53 22.29
N ARG A 17 -14.51 11.15 22.65
CA ARG A 17 -14.15 9.77 23.02
C ARG A 17 -14.39 9.55 24.51
N LYS A 18 -15.10 8.48 24.89
CA LYS A 18 -15.19 8.00 26.28
C LYS A 18 -14.33 6.73 26.44
N GLY A 19 -13.60 6.65 27.56
CA GLY A 19 -12.46 5.74 27.79
C GLY A 19 -12.76 4.25 27.95
N TYR A 20 -11.67 3.48 27.85
CA TYR A 20 -11.50 2.03 27.73
C TYR A 20 -12.06 1.15 28.87
N GLY A 21 -12.49 -0.07 28.51
CA GLY A 21 -12.55 -1.24 29.40
C GLY A 21 -11.59 -2.34 28.91
N ARG A 22 -10.84 -2.96 29.84
CA ARG A 22 -9.95 -4.11 29.61
C ARG A 22 -10.78 -5.40 29.45
N ASN A 23 -10.30 -6.29 28.57
CA ASN A 23 -10.67 -7.70 28.33
C ASN A 23 -11.64 -8.00 27.18
N GLY A 24 -11.20 -8.88 26.28
CA GLY A 24 -12.05 -9.70 25.40
C GLY A 24 -12.07 -9.27 23.93
N MET A 25 -11.58 -10.14 23.04
CA MET A 25 -11.79 -10.04 21.59
C MET A 25 -13.29 -10.12 21.28
N SER A 26 -13.89 -8.98 20.93
CA SER A 26 -15.18 -8.92 20.24
C SER A 26 -15.15 -7.74 19.27
N ALA A 27 -15.72 -7.92 18.08
CA ALA A 27 -15.89 -6.86 17.09
C ALA A 27 -16.82 -5.79 17.68
N ALA A 28 -16.25 -4.77 18.30
CA ALA A 28 -17.01 -3.67 18.88
C ALA A 28 -17.45 -2.71 17.77
N MET A 29 -18.74 -2.73 17.41
CA MET A 29 -19.37 -1.62 16.69
C MET A 29 -19.40 -0.40 17.60
N HIS A 30 -18.82 0.70 17.16
CA HIS A 30 -18.79 1.95 17.91
C HIS A 30 -19.89 2.88 17.37
N ARG A 31 -20.85 3.24 18.21
CA ARG A 31 -21.82 4.28 17.88
C ARG A 31 -21.14 5.64 18.01
N VAL A 32 -20.98 6.34 16.90
CA VAL A 32 -20.51 7.72 16.87
C VAL A 32 -21.71 8.63 16.65
N THR A 33 -21.99 9.49 17.62
CA THR A 33 -23.01 10.54 17.49
C THR A 33 -22.32 11.79 16.93
N ILE A 34 -22.60 12.12 15.68
CA ILE A 34 -22.14 13.37 15.07
C ILE A 34 -23.21 14.43 15.35
N MET A 35 -22.82 15.50 16.02
CA MET A 35 -23.70 16.63 16.30
C MET A 35 -23.30 17.79 15.40
N LEU A 36 -24.11 18.05 14.37
CA LEU A 36 -23.92 19.19 13.47
C LEU A 36 -24.54 20.43 14.13
N VAL A 37 -23.70 21.38 14.54
CA VAL A 37 -24.14 22.67 15.09
C VAL A 37 -24.00 23.72 14.00
N PHE A 38 -25.12 24.17 13.45
CA PHE A 38 -25.16 25.26 12.47
C PHE A 38 -25.12 26.59 13.22
N THR A 39 -24.03 27.33 13.10
CA THR A 39 -23.95 28.72 13.58
C THR A 39 -24.04 29.66 12.38
N GLY A 40 -25.26 30.12 12.09
CA GLY A 40 -25.50 31.06 10.99
C GLY A 40 -26.98 31.41 10.87
N TYR A 41 -27.30 32.67 11.18
CA TYR A 41 -28.59 33.36 11.01
C TYR A 41 -29.84 32.70 11.63
N GLY A 42 -30.12 33.08 12.88
CA GLY A 42 -31.42 33.63 13.30
C GLY A 42 -32.70 32.81 13.19
N TYR A 43 -32.67 31.52 12.81
CA TYR A 43 -33.87 30.66 12.79
C TYR A 43 -33.71 29.45 13.71
N PRO A 44 -34.76 29.06 14.47
CA PRO A 44 -34.69 27.93 15.38
C PRO A 44 -34.82 26.62 14.59
N PHE A 45 -33.70 26.09 14.07
CA PHE A 45 -33.65 24.70 13.62
C PHE A 45 -33.25 23.79 14.79
N ALA A 46 -34.10 22.80 15.09
CA ALA A 46 -33.80 21.76 16.06
C ALA A 46 -32.58 20.93 15.59
N PRO A 47 -31.66 20.55 16.49
CA PRO A 47 -30.47 19.80 16.12
C PRO A 47 -30.83 18.42 15.56
N ALA A 48 -30.47 18.17 14.30
CA ALA A 48 -30.58 16.84 13.69
C ALA A 48 -29.47 15.93 14.25
N ARG A 49 -29.85 14.85 14.94
CA ARG A 49 -28.95 13.79 15.39
C ARG A 49 -28.98 12.66 14.36
N SER A 50 -27.87 12.45 13.65
CA SER A 50 -27.66 11.25 12.84
C SER A 50 -26.65 10.34 13.50
N THR A 51 -27.07 9.12 13.84
CA THR A 51 -26.18 8.03 14.25
C THR A 51 -25.69 7.31 12.99
N VAL A 52 -24.38 7.28 12.78
CA VAL A 52 -23.75 6.47 11.73
C VAL A 52 -22.97 5.35 12.40
N GLU A 53 -23.23 4.11 11.97
CA GLU A 53 -22.42 2.96 12.36
C GLU A 53 -21.18 2.91 11.47
N VAL A 54 -20.03 3.33 12.02
CA VAL A 54 -18.74 3.26 11.34
C VAL A 54 -18.04 2.00 11.84
N ALA A 55 -17.70 1.09 10.94
CA ALA A 55 -16.80 -0.01 11.26
C ALA A 55 -15.44 0.56 11.66
N GLY A 56 -15.11 0.49 12.95
CA GLY A 56 -13.80 0.89 13.46
C GLY A 56 -12.73 -0.09 12.94
N VAL A 57 -11.76 0.41 12.18
CA VAL A 57 -10.53 -0.32 11.90
C VAL A 57 -9.73 -0.38 13.21
N THR A 58 -9.88 -1.47 13.96
CA THR A 58 -9.25 -1.64 15.28
C THR A 58 -8.01 -2.53 15.18
N GLY A 59 -6.84 -1.89 15.31
CA GLY A 59 -5.52 -2.51 15.44
C GLY A 59 -4.46 -1.68 14.71
N PRO A 60 -3.19 -1.62 15.18
CA PRO A 60 -2.12 -1.07 14.35
C PRO A 60 -2.06 -1.90 13.05
N GLU A 61 -2.17 -1.23 11.89
CA GLU A 61 -1.98 -1.87 10.59
C GLU A 61 -0.70 -2.72 10.65
N PRO A 62 -0.75 -4.00 10.25
CA PRO A 62 0.43 -4.84 10.30
C PRO A 62 1.53 -4.22 9.46
N SER A 63 2.75 -4.15 10.02
CA SER A 63 3.89 -3.50 9.37
C SER A 63 4.10 -4.01 7.94
N ILE A 64 4.40 -3.09 7.02
CA ILE A 64 4.71 -3.42 5.63
C ILE A 64 5.94 -4.34 5.60
N LYS A 65 5.80 -5.53 5.04
CA LYS A 65 6.90 -6.49 4.89
C LYS A 65 7.36 -6.54 3.45
N LEU A 66 8.62 -6.17 3.23
CA LEU A 66 9.27 -6.24 1.93
C LEU A 66 10.00 -7.59 1.78
N LEU A 67 9.31 -8.58 1.22
CA LEU A 67 9.78 -9.98 1.08
C LEU A 67 10.09 -10.37 -0.37
N GLY A 68 9.68 -9.53 -1.31
CA GLY A 68 9.80 -9.68 -2.76
C GLY A 68 11.22 -9.45 -3.26
N GLY A 69 11.99 -8.56 -2.62
CA GLY A 69 13.41 -8.34 -2.95
C GLY A 69 13.64 -7.48 -4.19
N ARG A 70 12.57 -6.96 -4.78
CA ARG A 70 12.55 -5.91 -5.81
C ARG A 70 11.28 -5.10 -5.57
N LEU A 71 11.37 -3.78 -5.75
CA LEU A 71 10.30 -2.84 -5.40
C LEU A 71 8.94 -3.21 -6.03
N SER A 72 8.93 -3.51 -7.33
CA SER A 72 7.71 -3.90 -8.04
C SER A 72 7.08 -5.20 -7.54
N VAL A 73 7.92 -6.15 -7.12
CA VAL A 73 7.48 -7.44 -6.54
C VAL A 73 6.88 -7.22 -5.16
N ASP A 74 7.50 -6.36 -4.35
CA ASP A 74 6.99 -5.99 -3.04
C ASP A 74 5.68 -5.21 -3.11
N PHE A 75 5.53 -4.34 -4.10
CA PHE A 75 4.28 -3.63 -4.37
C PHE A 75 3.13 -4.59 -4.74
N VAL A 76 3.36 -5.53 -5.66
CA VAL A 76 2.34 -6.54 -6.03
C VAL A 76 1.98 -7.47 -4.86
N ASN A 77 2.92 -7.70 -3.94
CA ASN A 77 2.69 -8.48 -2.73
C ASN A 77 1.89 -7.69 -1.68
N SER A 78 2.10 -6.36 -1.58
CA SER A 78 1.42 -5.52 -0.58
C SER A 78 -0.08 -5.36 -0.85
N THR A 79 -0.50 -5.51 -2.11
CA THR A 79 -1.90 -5.49 -2.58
C THR A 79 -2.55 -6.89 -2.62
N ALA A 80 -1.79 -7.96 -2.36
CA ALA A 80 -2.25 -9.33 -2.57
C ALA A 80 -3.40 -9.74 -1.64
N SER A 81 -3.37 -9.23 -0.40
CA SER A 81 -4.34 -9.55 0.66
C SER A 81 -5.35 -8.43 0.90
N HIS A 82 -5.15 -7.27 0.27
CA HIS A 82 -6.00 -6.09 0.38
C HIS A 82 -6.32 -5.63 -1.05
N PRO A 83 -7.46 -6.06 -1.62
CA PRO A 83 -7.83 -5.73 -2.99
C PRO A 83 -7.93 -4.23 -3.25
N GLU A 84 -8.30 -3.47 -2.22
CA GLU A 84 -8.37 -2.02 -2.24
C GLU A 84 -7.14 -1.44 -1.53
N MET A 85 -6.20 -0.94 -2.32
CA MET A 85 -5.07 -0.15 -1.83
C MET A 85 -5.61 1.15 -1.24
N SER A 86 -5.45 1.38 0.06
CA SER A 86 -5.77 2.66 0.68
C SER A 86 -4.63 3.67 0.50
N TRP A 87 -4.94 4.96 0.58
CA TRP A 87 -3.94 6.03 0.52
C TRP A 87 -2.87 5.86 1.59
N GLU A 88 -3.30 5.63 2.84
CA GLU A 88 -2.37 5.41 3.95
C GLU A 88 -1.44 4.23 3.68
N ARG A 89 -1.99 3.10 3.20
CA ARG A 89 -1.19 1.91 2.91
C ARG A 89 -0.19 2.14 1.79
N LEU A 90 -0.57 2.88 0.74
CA LEU A 90 0.35 3.26 -0.34
C LEU A 90 1.52 4.09 0.22
N ILE A 91 1.24 5.12 1.00
CA ILE A 91 2.30 5.97 1.57
C ILE A 91 3.19 5.17 2.53
N ARG A 92 2.61 4.36 3.41
CA ARG A 92 3.39 3.47 4.30
C ARG A 92 4.25 2.48 3.54
N PHE A 93 3.78 1.97 2.41
CA PHE A 93 4.58 1.12 1.53
C PHE A 93 5.78 1.89 0.96
N LEU A 94 5.56 3.09 0.44
CA LEU A 94 6.61 3.92 -0.14
C LEU A 94 7.64 4.38 0.92
N GLU A 95 7.21 4.68 2.14
CA GLU A 95 8.09 4.92 3.30
C GLU A 95 8.92 3.67 3.63
N ALA A 96 8.29 2.51 3.77
CA ALA A 96 9.00 1.26 4.08
C ALA A 96 10.00 0.88 2.97
N ALA A 97 9.69 1.20 1.72
CA ALA A 97 10.55 0.99 0.56
C ALA A 97 11.59 2.11 0.35
N GLN A 98 11.62 3.13 1.23
CA GLN A 98 12.54 4.27 1.18
C GLN A 98 12.44 5.08 -0.12
N ILE A 99 11.26 5.10 -0.74
CA ILE A 99 10.94 5.96 -1.90
C ILE A 99 10.47 7.33 -1.44
N VAL A 100 9.86 7.40 -0.26
CA VAL A 100 9.37 8.63 0.36
C VAL A 100 9.96 8.70 1.77
N THR A 101 10.50 9.86 2.15
CA THR A 101 10.99 10.09 3.51
C THR A 101 9.83 10.13 4.51
N THR A 102 10.08 9.83 5.79
CA THR A 102 9.05 9.89 6.84
C THR A 102 8.37 11.26 6.92
N GLU A 103 9.13 12.34 6.75
CA GLU A 103 8.61 13.71 6.74
C GLU A 103 7.68 13.93 5.54
N ARG A 104 8.14 13.57 4.34
CA ARG A 104 7.33 13.71 3.13
C ARG A 104 6.09 12.82 3.16
N GLY A 105 6.19 11.64 3.74
CA GLY A 105 5.06 10.73 3.94
C GLY A 105 4.01 11.33 4.88
N ALA A 106 4.41 11.97 5.98
CA ALA A 106 3.49 12.70 6.86
C ALA A 106 2.73 13.82 6.12
N GLN A 107 3.42 14.55 5.23
CA GLN A 107 2.78 15.57 4.38
C GLN A 107 1.80 14.94 3.37
N LEU A 108 2.16 13.82 2.76
CA LEU A 108 1.29 13.13 1.81
C LEU A 108 0.06 12.52 2.49
N LEU A 109 0.17 12.07 3.75
CA LEU A 109 -0.95 11.48 4.49
C LEU A 109 -2.11 12.45 4.75
N VAL A 110 -1.86 13.76 4.76
CA VAL A 110 -2.92 14.77 4.91
C VAL A 110 -3.56 15.19 3.59
N LEU A 111 -2.95 14.85 2.46
CA LEU A 111 -3.37 15.26 1.12
C LEU A 111 -4.82 14.90 0.75
N PRO A 112 -5.40 13.74 1.14
CA PRO A 112 -6.80 13.44 0.82
C PRO A 112 -7.80 14.47 1.37
N ARG A 113 -7.42 15.26 2.39
CA ARG A 113 -8.27 16.32 2.95
C ARG A 113 -8.31 17.56 2.07
N SER A 114 -7.20 17.88 1.40
CA SER A 114 -7.07 19.06 0.55
C SER A 114 -7.35 18.75 -0.92
N ASP A 115 -6.99 17.56 -1.40
CA ASP A 115 -7.21 17.14 -2.78
C ASP A 115 -7.62 15.64 -2.88
N PRO A 116 -8.87 15.31 -2.53
CA PRO A 116 -9.36 13.94 -2.59
C PRO A 116 -9.32 13.35 -4.01
N ARG A 117 -9.57 14.18 -5.04
CA ARG A 117 -9.63 13.73 -6.43
C ARG A 117 -8.25 13.29 -6.95
N ALA A 118 -7.20 14.02 -6.63
CA ALA A 118 -5.84 13.62 -7.01
C ALA A 118 -5.45 12.30 -6.32
N THR A 119 -5.78 12.14 -5.04
CA THR A 119 -5.48 10.90 -4.30
C THR A 119 -6.25 9.69 -4.83
N GLU A 120 -7.54 9.85 -5.15
CA GLU A 120 -8.37 8.80 -5.76
C GLU A 120 -7.84 8.39 -7.14
N THR A 121 -7.49 9.38 -7.97
CA THR A 121 -6.91 9.15 -9.30
C THR A 121 -5.63 8.33 -9.20
N LEU A 122 -4.74 8.66 -8.27
CA LEU A 122 -3.51 7.91 -8.08
C LEU A 122 -3.76 6.50 -7.54
N LEU A 123 -4.73 6.32 -6.63
CA LEU A 123 -5.08 4.98 -6.13
C LEU A 123 -5.60 4.07 -7.25
N LEU A 124 -6.41 4.60 -8.17
CA LEU A 124 -6.84 3.87 -9.35
C LEU A 124 -5.65 3.46 -10.23
N LYS A 125 -4.69 4.37 -10.45
CA LYS A 125 -3.46 4.06 -11.19
C LYS A 125 -2.60 3.02 -10.46
N ALA A 126 -2.45 3.12 -9.15
CA ALA A 126 -1.72 2.17 -8.31
C ALA A 126 -2.34 0.76 -8.39
N ALA A 127 -3.67 0.67 -8.33
CA ALA A 127 -4.41 -0.60 -8.46
C ALA A 127 -4.24 -1.21 -9.86
N ARG A 128 -4.35 -0.40 -10.92
CA ARG A 128 -4.12 -0.83 -12.31
C ARG A 128 -2.69 -1.33 -12.49
N LEU A 129 -1.69 -0.58 -12.01
CA LEU A 129 -0.28 -0.94 -12.08
C LEU A 129 -0.02 -2.27 -11.35
N SER A 130 -0.53 -2.44 -10.13
CA SER A 130 -0.35 -3.69 -9.38
C SER A 130 -0.99 -4.88 -10.12
N SER A 131 -2.22 -4.71 -10.62
CA SER A 131 -2.92 -5.74 -11.38
C SER A 131 -2.15 -6.12 -12.66
N ALA A 132 -1.66 -5.14 -13.41
CA ALA A 132 -0.88 -5.34 -14.61
C ALA A 132 0.44 -6.07 -14.34
N LEU A 133 1.22 -5.62 -13.35
CA LEU A 133 2.47 -6.26 -12.94
C LEU A 133 2.23 -7.70 -12.46
N ARG A 134 1.22 -7.93 -11.63
CA ARG A 134 0.83 -9.28 -11.18
C ARG A 134 0.53 -10.21 -12.34
N LYS A 135 -0.24 -9.76 -13.33
CA LYS A 135 -0.59 -10.54 -14.52
C LYS A 135 0.64 -10.81 -15.39
N ALA A 136 1.47 -9.80 -15.64
CA ALA A 136 2.70 -9.94 -16.41
C ALA A 136 3.68 -10.93 -15.75
N PHE A 137 3.92 -10.79 -14.44
CA PHE A 137 4.74 -11.70 -13.64
C PHE A 137 4.22 -13.13 -13.67
N ALA A 138 2.91 -13.33 -13.52
CA ALA A 138 2.30 -14.65 -13.60
C ALA A 138 2.43 -15.28 -14.99
N ALA A 139 2.25 -14.50 -16.06
CA ALA A 139 2.44 -14.98 -17.43
C ALA A 139 3.90 -15.37 -17.70
N GLN A 140 4.86 -14.54 -17.28
CA GLN A 140 6.29 -14.79 -17.43
C GLN A 140 6.73 -16.07 -16.70
N LEU A 141 6.24 -16.30 -15.48
CA LEU A 141 6.48 -17.56 -14.74
C LEU A 141 5.91 -18.79 -15.44
N ARG A 142 4.77 -18.63 -16.14
CA ARG A 142 4.15 -19.69 -16.96
C ARG A 142 4.74 -19.79 -18.37
N LYS A 143 5.76 -18.98 -18.70
CA LYS A 143 6.33 -18.85 -20.04
C LYS A 143 5.29 -18.52 -21.11
N GLN A 144 4.29 -17.73 -20.73
CA GLN A 144 3.23 -17.23 -21.61
C GLN A 144 3.60 -15.83 -22.12
N LYS A 145 3.03 -15.45 -23.28
CA LYS A 145 3.16 -14.11 -23.82
C LYS A 145 2.57 -13.09 -22.83
N VAL A 146 3.32 -12.04 -22.53
CA VAL A 146 2.82 -10.91 -21.74
C VAL A 146 1.94 -10.04 -22.64
N ALA A 147 0.73 -9.76 -22.18
CA ALA A 147 -0.28 -9.07 -22.98
C ALA A 147 0.00 -7.56 -23.05
N THR A 148 -0.15 -6.96 -24.24
CA THR A 148 0.22 -5.57 -24.51
C THR A 148 -0.55 -4.58 -23.64
N GLU A 149 -1.81 -4.89 -23.31
CA GLU A 149 -2.64 -4.05 -22.45
C GLU A 149 -2.12 -3.94 -21.00
N TRP A 150 -1.42 -4.96 -20.50
CA TRP A 150 -0.77 -4.87 -19.19
C TRP A 150 0.49 -4.02 -19.26
N ILE A 151 1.26 -4.12 -20.35
CA ILE A 151 2.44 -3.30 -20.59
C ILE A 151 2.04 -1.82 -20.70
N GLU A 152 0.91 -1.52 -21.34
CA GLU A 152 0.45 -0.15 -21.48
C GLU A 152 0.14 0.53 -20.14
N SER A 153 -0.36 -0.23 -19.15
CA SER A 153 -0.54 0.29 -17.78
C SER A 153 0.79 0.63 -17.09
N VAL A 154 1.88 -0.07 -17.43
CA VAL A 154 3.22 0.25 -16.93
C VAL A 154 3.76 1.47 -17.67
N ASN A 155 3.65 1.49 -19.00
CA ASN A 155 4.12 2.58 -19.84
C ASN A 155 3.39 3.90 -19.58
N GLU A 156 2.12 3.87 -19.18
CA GLU A 156 1.37 5.06 -18.76
C GLU A 156 2.14 5.82 -17.67
N ILE A 157 2.59 5.11 -16.63
CA ILE A 157 3.37 5.70 -15.55
C ILE A 157 4.77 6.10 -16.02
N LEU A 158 5.44 5.25 -16.80
CA LEU A 158 6.79 5.52 -17.29
C LEU A 158 6.87 6.75 -18.20
N ARG A 159 5.85 7.02 -19.01
CA ARG A 159 5.78 8.21 -19.88
C ARG A 159 5.57 9.49 -19.09
N ILE A 160 4.80 9.44 -18.00
CA ILE A 160 4.48 10.61 -17.18
C ILE A 160 5.66 10.98 -16.27
N THR A 161 6.56 10.03 -15.99
CA THR A 161 7.73 10.29 -15.16
C THR A 161 8.85 10.97 -15.95
N GLU A 162 8.61 12.17 -16.46
CA GLU A 162 9.69 13.08 -16.84
C GLU A 162 10.23 13.75 -15.57
N GLY A 163 11.55 13.86 -15.46
CA GLY A 163 12.25 14.47 -14.33
C GLY A 163 13.74 14.54 -14.63
N HIS A 164 14.51 15.06 -13.69
CA HIS A 164 15.97 15.17 -13.81
C HIS A 164 16.62 14.88 -12.45
N ASP A 165 17.84 14.36 -12.49
CA ASP A 165 18.63 14.14 -11.27
C ASP A 165 19.23 15.47 -10.81
N GLU A 166 19.09 15.79 -9.52
CA GLU A 166 19.77 16.91 -8.87
C GLU A 166 20.71 16.43 -7.77
N LEU A 167 21.82 17.15 -7.58
CA LEU A 167 22.73 16.94 -6.47
C LEU A 167 22.27 17.78 -5.29
N VAL A 168 21.76 17.14 -4.24
CA VAL A 168 21.17 17.80 -3.06
C VAL A 168 22.11 17.68 -1.87
N SER A 169 22.29 18.79 -1.14
CA SER A 169 23.11 18.80 0.09
C SER A 169 22.33 18.21 1.26
N GLU A 170 22.98 17.35 2.04
CA GLU A 170 22.51 16.81 3.32
C GLU A 170 23.53 17.09 4.43
N ASP A 171 23.14 16.96 5.70
CA ASP A 171 23.99 17.26 6.87
C ASP A 171 25.35 16.53 6.87
N SER A 172 25.47 15.41 6.13
CA SER A 172 26.67 14.57 6.08
C SER A 172 27.31 14.46 4.69
N GLY A 173 26.83 15.18 3.68
CA GLY A 173 27.40 15.13 2.33
C GLY A 173 26.44 15.50 1.21
N TRP A 174 26.66 14.92 0.04
CA TRP A 174 25.83 15.13 -1.15
C TRP A 174 25.17 13.82 -1.56
N LYS A 175 23.91 13.88 -1.95
CA LYS A 175 23.20 12.75 -2.57
C LYS A 175 22.62 13.16 -3.91
N ILE A 176 22.47 12.19 -4.79
CA ILE A 176 21.70 12.36 -6.03
C ILE A 176 20.24 12.04 -5.70
N GLU A 177 19.36 12.99 -5.96
CA GLU A 177 17.92 12.84 -5.80
C GLU A 177 17.23 13.08 -7.15
N PHE A 178 16.29 12.19 -7.51
CA PHE A 178 15.51 12.36 -8.74
C PHE A 178 14.37 13.35 -8.49
N ILE A 179 14.41 14.49 -9.19
CA ILE A 179 13.38 15.51 -9.15
C ILE A 179 12.40 15.26 -10.28
N ALA A 180 11.19 14.85 -9.93
CA ALA A 180 10.10 14.73 -10.90
C ALA A 180 9.75 16.13 -11.45
N ARG A 181 9.62 16.26 -12.77
CA ARG A 181 9.13 17.47 -13.43
C ARG A 181 7.70 17.71 -12.92
N GLU A 182 7.41 18.91 -12.42
CA GLU A 182 6.13 19.21 -11.77
C GLU A 182 4.93 18.82 -12.63
N GLY A 183 4.01 18.02 -12.06
CA GLY A 183 2.80 17.57 -12.74
C GLY A 183 2.14 16.35 -12.10
N GLY A 184 1.62 16.48 -10.88
CA GLY A 184 0.77 15.45 -10.24
C GLY A 184 1.48 14.43 -9.36
N LEU A 185 0.74 13.44 -8.86
CA LEU A 185 1.22 12.46 -7.87
C LEU A 185 1.83 11.20 -8.50
N ASP A 186 1.87 11.11 -9.82
CA ASP A 186 2.24 9.91 -10.57
C ASP A 186 3.69 9.45 -10.31
N TRP A 187 4.58 10.38 -9.96
CA TRP A 187 5.96 10.09 -9.58
C TRP A 187 6.07 9.09 -8.42
N LEU A 188 5.07 9.03 -7.53
CA LEU A 188 5.02 8.06 -6.42
C LEU A 188 4.99 6.59 -6.92
N LEU A 189 4.57 6.37 -8.16
CA LEU A 189 4.49 5.05 -8.79
C LEU A 189 5.65 4.79 -9.78
N ALA A 190 6.46 5.79 -10.09
CA ALA A 190 7.48 5.72 -11.12
C ALA A 190 8.55 4.67 -10.83
N ALA A 191 9.12 4.68 -9.62
CA ALA A 191 10.12 3.71 -9.21
C ALA A 191 9.57 2.28 -9.25
N VAL A 192 8.30 2.11 -8.87
CA VAL A 192 7.59 0.82 -8.93
C VAL A 192 7.44 0.36 -10.38
N ALA A 193 6.98 1.25 -11.27
CA ALA A 193 6.79 0.96 -12.68
C ALA A 193 8.12 0.60 -13.36
N ARG A 194 9.18 1.37 -13.10
CA ARG A 194 10.54 1.12 -13.60
C ARG A 194 11.08 -0.24 -13.13
N SER A 195 10.98 -0.51 -11.83
CA SER A 195 11.37 -1.81 -11.27
C SER A 195 10.57 -2.97 -11.85
N GLY A 196 9.31 -2.74 -12.25
CA GLY A 196 8.47 -3.74 -12.92
C GLY A 196 8.90 -3.98 -14.36
N ALA A 197 9.14 -2.90 -15.10
CA ALA A 197 9.60 -2.93 -16.48
C ALA A 197 10.95 -3.65 -16.62
N GLU A 198 11.90 -3.42 -15.71
CA GLU A 198 13.18 -4.13 -15.67
C GLU A 198 12.98 -5.66 -15.59
N ILE A 199 12.13 -6.14 -14.68
CA ILE A 199 11.84 -7.58 -14.53
C ILE A 199 11.14 -8.14 -15.77
N ILE A 200 10.22 -7.38 -16.37
CA ILE A 200 9.53 -7.78 -17.60
C ILE A 200 10.53 -7.88 -18.77
N ALA A 201 11.44 -6.91 -18.90
CA ALA A 201 12.48 -6.89 -19.92
C ALA A 201 13.51 -8.01 -19.76
N GLU A 202 13.80 -8.44 -18.53
CA GLU A 202 14.62 -9.63 -18.27
C GLU A 202 13.99 -10.93 -18.82
N GLY A 203 12.67 -10.97 -19.05
CA GLY A 203 11.97 -12.09 -19.67
C GLY A 203 12.24 -13.42 -18.97
N THR A 204 12.56 -14.48 -19.71
CA THR A 204 12.84 -15.80 -19.13
C THR A 204 14.12 -15.85 -18.27
N HIS A 205 14.98 -14.84 -18.34
CA HIS A 205 16.18 -14.73 -17.51
C HIS A 205 15.89 -14.13 -16.13
N ALA A 206 14.70 -13.54 -15.95
CA ALA A 206 14.31 -12.95 -14.68
C ALA A 206 14.34 -13.99 -13.57
N ARG A 207 14.91 -13.63 -12.43
CA ARG A 207 14.97 -14.51 -11.25
C ARG A 207 13.67 -14.47 -10.44
N LEU A 208 12.57 -14.14 -11.08
CA LEU A 208 11.24 -14.09 -10.48
C LEU A 208 10.75 -15.52 -10.17
N ARG A 209 10.14 -15.71 -9.00
CA ARG A 209 9.64 -17.00 -8.53
C ARG A 209 8.36 -16.83 -7.71
N LEU A 210 7.54 -17.87 -7.65
CA LEU A 210 6.43 -17.98 -6.70
C LEU A 210 6.89 -18.73 -5.45
N CYS A 211 6.45 -18.29 -4.26
CA CYS A 211 6.70 -18.98 -3.01
C CYS A 211 6.17 -20.42 -3.07
N ALA A 212 7.02 -21.41 -2.73
CA ALA A 212 6.65 -22.82 -2.77
C ALA A 212 5.65 -23.23 -1.67
N ASN A 213 5.21 -22.31 -0.80
CA ASN A 213 4.19 -22.61 0.22
C ASN A 213 2.82 -22.46 -0.44
N PRO A 214 2.03 -23.54 -0.56
CA PRO A 214 0.74 -23.50 -1.25
C PRO A 214 -0.22 -22.44 -0.70
N GLN A 215 -0.10 -22.09 0.58
CA GLN A 215 -0.95 -21.11 1.24
C GLN A 215 -0.41 -19.66 1.17
N CYS A 216 0.75 -19.42 0.53
CA CYS A 216 1.40 -18.10 0.56
C CYS A 216 1.10 -17.25 -0.68
N GLY A 217 1.28 -17.79 -1.88
CA GLY A 217 0.99 -17.07 -3.13
C GLY A 217 1.84 -15.82 -3.43
N LEU A 218 2.84 -15.48 -2.61
CA LEU A 218 3.70 -14.31 -2.84
C LEU A 218 4.75 -14.58 -3.92
N PHE A 219 5.04 -13.57 -4.72
CA PHE A 219 6.20 -13.55 -5.61
C PHE A 219 7.46 -13.14 -4.85
N PHE A 220 8.63 -13.57 -5.34
CA PHE A 220 9.92 -13.05 -4.89
C PHE A 220 10.95 -13.10 -6.03
N TYR A 221 11.93 -12.21 -5.98
CA TYR A 221 13.08 -12.19 -6.86
C TYR A 221 14.25 -12.91 -6.17
N ASP A 222 14.79 -13.95 -6.81
CA ASP A 222 15.83 -14.81 -6.25
C ASP A 222 17.22 -14.17 -6.36
N MET A 223 17.53 -13.30 -5.41
CA MET A 223 18.86 -12.70 -5.24
C MET A 223 19.89 -13.65 -4.64
N SER A 224 19.54 -14.92 -4.35
CA SER A 224 20.50 -15.85 -3.76
C SER A 224 21.58 -16.24 -4.76
N ARG A 225 22.82 -16.37 -4.27
CA ARG A 225 23.98 -16.78 -5.08
C ARG A 225 23.73 -18.10 -5.83
N THR A 226 23.04 -19.05 -5.19
CA THR A 226 22.79 -20.39 -5.74
C THR A 226 21.53 -20.48 -6.60
N ARG A 227 20.70 -19.42 -6.66
CA ARG A 227 19.41 -19.38 -7.39
C ARG A 227 18.44 -20.53 -7.03
N ARG A 228 18.54 -21.03 -5.80
CA ARG A 228 17.77 -22.20 -5.30
C ARG A 228 16.78 -21.82 -4.20
N ARG A 229 16.54 -20.53 -3.96
CA ARG A 229 15.59 -20.10 -2.92
C ARG A 229 14.19 -20.56 -3.29
N ARG A 230 13.52 -21.26 -2.36
CA ARG A 230 12.16 -21.80 -2.57
C ARG A 230 11.06 -20.96 -1.92
N TRP A 231 11.41 -20.11 -0.97
CA TRP A 231 10.45 -19.43 -0.09
C TRP A 231 10.63 -17.92 -0.16
N CYS A 232 9.52 -17.16 -0.11
CA CYS A 232 9.53 -15.70 -0.01
C CYS A 232 10.27 -15.20 1.25
N SER A 233 10.43 -16.01 2.28
CA SER A 233 11.33 -15.76 3.40
C SER A 233 11.57 -17.06 4.15
N MET A 234 12.81 -17.29 4.58
CA MET A 234 13.12 -18.43 5.46
C MET A 234 12.41 -18.29 6.80
N ALA A 235 12.40 -17.08 7.38
CA ALA A 235 11.77 -16.80 8.66
C ALA A 235 10.25 -17.00 8.64
N VAL A 236 9.60 -16.71 7.51
CA VAL A 236 8.13 -16.81 7.37
C VAL A 236 7.73 -18.18 6.81
N CYS A 237 7.98 -18.44 5.52
CA CYS A 237 7.50 -19.66 4.86
C CYS A 237 8.43 -20.85 5.04
N GLY A 238 9.75 -20.62 5.14
CA GLY A 238 10.72 -21.69 5.39
C GLY A 238 10.47 -22.38 6.73
N ASN A 239 10.29 -21.59 7.80
CA ASN A 239 10.00 -22.11 9.14
C ASN A 239 8.65 -22.83 9.21
N ARG A 240 7.58 -22.27 8.60
CA ARG A 240 6.28 -22.96 8.48
C ARG A 240 6.42 -24.33 7.82
N SER A 241 7.20 -24.42 6.74
CA SER A 241 7.46 -25.70 6.07
C SER A 241 8.19 -26.71 6.97
N LYS A 242 9.21 -26.26 7.73
CA LYS A 242 9.94 -27.10 8.69
C LYS A 242 9.04 -27.62 9.80
N VAL A 243 8.22 -26.74 10.41
CA VAL A 243 7.27 -27.12 11.47
C VAL A 243 6.26 -28.13 10.96
N ALA A 244 5.67 -27.89 9.78
CA ALA A 244 4.73 -28.84 9.17
C ALA A 244 5.38 -30.20 8.88
N ALA A 245 6.65 -30.22 8.44
CA ALA A 245 7.39 -31.46 8.22
C ALA A 245 7.69 -32.20 9.52
N PHE A 246 8.09 -31.51 10.58
CA PHE A 246 8.29 -32.10 11.90
C PHE A 246 7.00 -32.70 12.45
N ALA A 247 5.88 -31.96 12.36
CA ALA A 247 4.59 -32.44 12.84
C ALA A 247 4.04 -33.66 12.08
N ARG A 248 4.45 -33.87 10.82
CA ARG A 248 4.14 -35.10 10.06
C ARG A 248 5.00 -36.29 10.51
N LYS A 249 6.22 -36.03 10.99
CA LYS A 249 7.16 -37.06 11.46
C LYS A 249 6.93 -37.47 12.91
N HIS A 250 6.31 -36.61 13.73
CA HIS A 250 6.05 -36.86 15.15
C HIS A 250 4.56 -36.64 15.49
N PRO A 251 3.66 -37.57 15.11
CA PRO A 251 2.22 -37.45 15.36
C PRO A 251 1.85 -37.42 16.85
N SER A 252 2.67 -38.02 17.71
CA SER A 252 2.42 -38.22 19.15
C SER A 252 2.57 -36.96 20.01
N ALA A 253 3.15 -35.87 19.50
CA ALA A 253 3.29 -34.61 20.24
C ALA A 253 1.99 -33.78 20.29
N ARG A 254 0.90 -34.23 19.67
CA ARG A 254 -0.40 -33.51 19.68
C ARG A 254 -1.34 -33.93 20.82
N HIS A 255 -0.98 -34.91 21.65
CA HIS A 255 -1.89 -35.52 22.64
C HIS A 255 -1.32 -35.57 24.08
N ALA A 256 -0.36 -34.71 24.42
CA ALA A 256 0.13 -34.61 25.79
C ALA A 256 -0.03 -33.18 26.34
N SER A 257 -1.24 -32.86 26.79
CA SER A 257 -1.44 -32.01 27.97
C SER A 257 -2.72 -32.48 28.68
N PRO A 258 -2.64 -32.86 29.96
CA PRO A 258 -3.79 -33.17 30.81
C PRO A 258 -4.58 -31.92 31.19
#